data_AF-A0A1F2PAF5-F1
#
_entry.id   AF-A0A1F2PAF5-F1
#
_cell.length_a   1.000
_cell.length_b   1.000
_cell.length_c   1.000
_cell.angle_alpha   90.00
_cell.angle_beta   90.00
_cell.angle_gamma   90.00
#
_symmetry.space_group_name_H-M   'P 1'
#
loop_
_entity.id
_entity.type
_entity.pdbx_description
1 polymer ?
#
loop_
_entity_poly.entity_id
_entity_poly.type
_entity_poly.pdbx_seq_one_letter_code
_entity_poly.pdbx_strand_id
1 'polypeptide(L)'
;MKIEKTTIVFVISIALLTVMAGTAMAMPATVNIADNPIINPLDGTTVTTHTVTVSDIDYGNLGNPQTRYISVITDDPNLQVKITGNDVDTGWTSTTRAGGTYTASGGSDYTFTLYVKGSASADGSHVTVSDNEGTSYDPDASADCASATRPVNIPEFATIALPLAATIGLFIYFDSRRKREEE
;
A
#
# COMPACT_ATOMS: atom_id res chain seq x y z
N MET A 1 8.64 -61.11 14.06
CA MET A 1 7.51 -60.23 13.67
C MET A 1 8.02 -59.26 12.61
N LYS A 2 7.77 -59.52 11.33
CA LYS A 2 8.22 -58.65 10.23
C LYS A 2 7.30 -57.44 10.20
N ILE A 3 7.78 -56.29 10.66
CA ILE A 3 7.08 -55.02 10.45
C ILE A 3 7.12 -54.78 8.95
N GLU A 4 5.99 -54.98 8.29
CA GLU A 4 5.89 -54.83 6.84
C GLU A 4 6.10 -53.37 6.47
N LYS A 5 6.90 -53.13 5.41
CA LYS A 5 7.29 -51.79 4.94
C LYS A 5 6.10 -50.83 4.78
N THR A 6 4.91 -51.38 4.55
CA THR A 6 3.63 -50.69 4.47
C THR A 6 3.26 -49.92 5.74
N THR A 7 3.52 -50.46 6.93
CA THR A 7 3.18 -49.79 8.21
C THR A 7 4.08 -48.57 8.46
N ILE A 8 5.36 -48.67 8.08
CA ILE A 8 6.32 -47.55 8.22
C ILE A 8 5.94 -46.40 7.27
N VAL A 9 5.56 -46.72 6.03
CA VAL A 9 5.10 -45.71 5.06
C VAL A 9 3.84 -45.00 5.58
N PHE A 10 2.87 -45.72 6.13
CA PHE A 10 1.62 -45.13 6.64
C PHE A 10 1.86 -44.20 7.83
N VAL A 11 2.74 -44.57 8.76
CA VAL A 11 3.11 -43.72 9.91
C VAL A 11 3.88 -42.47 9.46
N ILE A 12 4.79 -42.60 8.48
CA ILE A 12 5.52 -41.45 7.92
C ILE A 12 4.58 -40.51 7.14
N SER A 13 3.60 -41.05 6.41
CA SER A 13 2.59 -40.25 5.69
C SER A 13 1.68 -39.48 6.64
N ILE A 14 1.23 -40.09 7.75
CA ILE A 14 0.44 -39.39 8.78
C ILE A 14 1.30 -38.32 9.47
N ALA A 15 2.56 -38.63 9.79
CA ALA A 15 3.48 -37.65 10.37
C ALA A 15 3.69 -36.44 9.43
N LEU A 16 3.89 -36.67 8.13
CA LEU A 16 4.01 -35.61 7.11
C LEU A 16 2.72 -34.79 6.95
N LEU A 17 1.54 -35.42 7.03
CA LEU A 17 0.26 -34.68 7.02
C LEU A 17 0.08 -33.83 8.28
N THR A 18 0.51 -34.31 9.45
CA THR A 18 0.48 -33.51 10.69
C THR A 18 1.47 -32.36 10.70
N VAL A 19 2.58 -32.44 9.96
CA VAL A 19 3.51 -31.31 9.79
C VAL A 19 2.90 -30.22 8.90
N MET A 20 2.06 -30.58 7.93
CA MET A 20 1.39 -29.60 7.04
C MET A 20 0.11 -28.99 7.64
N ALA A 21 -0.52 -29.64 8.61
CA ALA A 21 -1.76 -29.15 9.24
C ALA A 21 -1.53 -28.13 10.38
N GLY A 22 -0.28 -27.76 10.68
CA GLY A 22 0.08 -27.01 11.88
C GLY A 22 0.59 -25.58 11.67
N THR A 23 0.67 -25.06 10.44
CA THR A 23 1.00 -23.65 10.21
C THR A 23 -0.27 -22.89 9.93
N ALA A 24 -0.98 -22.49 11.00
CA ALA A 24 -1.80 -21.28 10.91
C ALA A 24 -0.81 -20.16 10.59
N MET A 25 -0.73 -19.78 9.31
CA MET A 25 0.05 -18.65 8.87
C MET A 25 -0.51 -17.45 9.62
N ALA A 26 0.28 -16.82 10.50
CA ALA A 26 -0.07 -15.54 11.06
C ALA A 26 -0.25 -14.58 9.88
N MET A 27 -1.47 -14.06 9.71
CA MET A 27 -1.71 -13.04 8.69
C MET A 27 -1.20 -11.72 9.29
N PRO A 28 -0.26 -11.02 8.63
CA PRO A 28 0.19 -9.73 9.12
C PRO A 28 -0.99 -8.75 9.10
N ALA A 29 -1.01 -7.84 10.07
CA ALA A 29 -1.96 -6.74 10.05
C ALA A 29 -1.83 -5.93 8.76
N THR A 30 -2.94 -5.37 8.30
CA THR A 30 -3.00 -4.70 7.00
C THR A 30 -3.63 -3.33 7.17
N VAL A 31 -2.97 -2.30 6.64
CA VAL A 31 -3.56 -0.97 6.43
C VAL A 31 -3.96 -0.87 4.97
N ASN A 32 -5.16 -0.36 4.70
CA ASN A 32 -5.66 -0.13 3.35
C ASN A 32 -6.30 1.25 3.22
N ILE A 33 -6.09 1.92 2.09
CA ILE A 33 -6.79 3.16 1.71
C ILE A 33 -7.76 2.79 0.59
N ALA A 34 -9.06 2.99 0.81
CA ALA A 34 -10.12 2.43 -0.04
C ALA A 34 -10.05 2.88 -1.52
N ASP A 35 -9.64 4.12 -1.77
CA ASP A 35 -9.54 4.73 -3.11
C ASP A 35 -8.31 5.63 -3.20
N ASN A 36 -7.87 6.01 -4.41
CA ASN A 36 -6.75 6.95 -4.56
C ASN A 36 -7.17 8.33 -4.01
N PRO A 37 -6.54 8.82 -2.92
CA PRO A 37 -7.01 9.98 -2.23
C PRO A 37 -6.69 11.30 -2.95
N ILE A 38 -5.87 11.23 -4.01
CA ILE A 38 -5.25 12.35 -4.72
C ILE A 38 -5.81 12.49 -6.15
N ILE A 39 -7.10 12.18 -6.37
CA ILE A 39 -7.75 12.18 -7.71
C ILE A 39 -8.70 13.34 -7.99
N ASN A 40 -9.18 14.04 -6.97
CA ASN A 40 -10.10 15.19 -7.14
C ASN A 40 -9.30 16.48 -7.43
N PRO A 41 -9.95 17.55 -7.93
CA PRO A 41 -9.27 18.83 -8.13
C PRO A 41 -8.67 19.32 -6.82
N LEU A 42 -7.34 19.22 -6.74
CA LEU A 42 -6.52 19.82 -5.69
C LEU A 42 -6.35 21.30 -6.02
N ASP A 43 -7.43 22.06 -5.84
CA ASP A 43 -7.51 23.51 -6.08
C ASP A 43 -7.09 24.35 -4.86
N GLY A 44 -6.56 23.70 -3.81
CA GLY A 44 -6.21 24.33 -2.54
C GLY A 44 -7.36 24.45 -1.54
N THR A 45 -8.61 24.30 -2.00
CA THR A 45 -9.82 24.56 -1.22
C THR A 45 -10.71 23.33 -1.03
N THR A 46 -10.73 22.44 -2.03
CA THR A 46 -11.52 21.22 -2.04
C THR A 46 -10.88 20.18 -1.13
N VAL A 47 -11.67 19.66 -0.20
CA VAL A 47 -11.27 18.57 0.71
C VAL A 47 -11.86 17.27 0.19
N THR A 48 -11.01 16.27 0.01
CA THR A 48 -11.38 14.91 -0.36
C THR A 48 -11.36 14.04 0.90
N THR A 49 -12.22 13.02 0.94
CA THR A 49 -12.36 12.12 2.10
C THR A 49 -12.32 10.67 1.66
N HIS A 50 -11.53 9.86 2.36
CA HIS A 50 -11.27 8.47 2.02
C HIS A 50 -11.29 7.61 3.26
N THR A 51 -11.67 6.34 3.12
CA THR A 51 -11.68 5.40 4.24
C THR A 51 -10.33 4.72 4.35
N VAL A 52 -9.72 4.78 5.53
CA VAL A 52 -8.58 3.95 5.90
C VAL A 52 -9.12 2.79 6.74
N THR A 53 -8.79 1.56 6.38
CA THR A 53 -9.14 0.36 7.14
C THR A 53 -7.88 -0.29 7.67
N VAL A 54 -7.90 -0.70 8.94
CA VAL A 54 -6.87 -1.55 9.53
C VAL A 54 -7.51 -2.87 9.92
N SER A 55 -6.97 -3.97 9.39
CA SER A 55 -7.47 -5.33 9.57
C SER A 55 -6.38 -6.30 10.03
N ASP A 56 -6.81 -7.50 10.42
CA ASP A 56 -5.93 -8.67 10.61
C ASP A 56 -4.87 -8.50 11.71
N ILE A 57 -5.22 -7.75 12.75
CA ILE A 57 -4.34 -7.55 13.90
C ILE A 57 -4.24 -8.82 14.72
N ASP A 58 -3.00 -9.24 14.99
CA ASP A 58 -2.69 -10.40 15.81
C ASP A 58 -2.84 -10.09 17.30
N TYR A 59 -4.09 -9.97 17.76
CA TYR A 59 -4.42 -9.80 19.17
C TYR A 59 -4.01 -10.99 20.05
N GLY A 60 -3.73 -12.16 19.45
CA GLY A 60 -3.28 -13.34 20.18
C GLY A 60 -1.86 -13.16 20.73
N ASN A 61 -0.98 -12.57 19.93
CA ASN A 61 0.41 -12.32 20.31
C ASN A 61 0.62 -10.93 20.92
N LEU A 62 -0.06 -9.90 20.40
CA LEU A 62 0.11 -8.53 20.88
C LEU A 62 -0.61 -8.30 22.23
N GLY A 63 -1.74 -8.99 22.44
CA GLY A 63 -2.63 -8.83 23.58
C GLY A 63 -3.95 -8.15 23.19
N ASN A 64 -4.87 -7.97 24.14
CA ASN A 64 -6.16 -7.32 23.90
C ASN A 64 -6.70 -6.68 25.20
N PRO A 65 -7.01 -5.36 25.22
CA PRO A 65 -6.86 -4.39 24.13
C PRO A 65 -5.40 -4.01 23.86
N GLN A 66 -5.16 -3.31 22.75
CA GLN A 66 -3.84 -2.85 22.30
C GLN A 66 -3.86 -1.36 22.02
N THR A 67 -2.82 -0.68 22.48
CA THR A 67 -2.59 0.70 22.07
C THR A 67 -1.91 0.70 20.70
N ARG A 68 -2.49 1.46 19.77
CA ARG A 68 -1.99 1.64 18.41
C ARG A 68 -1.75 3.12 18.15
N TYR A 69 -0.72 3.42 17.37
CA TYR A 69 -0.41 4.78 16.94
C TYR A 69 -0.64 4.92 15.44
N ILE A 70 -1.70 5.66 15.10
CA ILE A 70 -2.10 5.91 13.73
C ILE A 70 -1.49 7.22 13.28
N SER A 71 -0.77 7.20 12.17
CA SER A 71 -0.08 8.38 11.67
C SER A 71 -0.22 8.56 10.17
N VAL A 72 -0.08 9.81 9.74
CA VAL A 72 -0.16 10.21 8.34
C VAL A 72 0.97 11.19 8.01
N ILE A 73 1.47 11.10 6.80
CA ILE A 73 2.44 12.03 6.22
C ILE A 73 2.21 12.13 4.70
N THR A 74 2.59 13.27 4.13
CA THR A 74 2.78 13.44 2.69
C THR A 74 4.19 13.95 2.42
N ASP A 75 4.77 13.62 1.27
CA ASP A 75 6.07 14.16 0.84
C ASP A 75 5.97 15.52 0.13
N ASP A 76 4.77 15.90 -0.32
CA ASP A 76 4.51 17.16 -0.99
C ASP A 76 4.10 18.26 0.02
N PRO A 77 4.86 19.39 0.10
CA PRO A 77 4.52 20.49 0.99
C PRO A 77 3.24 21.24 0.62
N ASN A 78 2.73 21.04 -0.60
CA ASN A 78 1.49 21.68 -1.08
C ASN A 78 0.26 20.79 -0.88
N LEU A 79 0.46 19.56 -0.41
CA LEU A 79 -0.60 18.70 0.09
C LEU A 79 -0.70 18.82 1.61
N GLN A 80 -1.94 18.81 2.08
CA GLN A 80 -2.27 18.70 3.49
C GLN A 80 -3.16 17.50 3.70
N VAL A 81 -2.85 16.73 4.73
CA VAL A 81 -3.53 15.49 5.07
C VAL A 81 -3.91 15.50 6.56
N LYS A 82 -5.02 14.86 6.90
CA LYS A 82 -5.36 14.55 8.30
C LYS A 82 -6.11 13.24 8.39
N ILE A 83 -6.02 12.56 9.54
CA ILE A 83 -6.85 11.41 9.86
C ILE A 83 -7.78 11.78 11.02
N THR A 84 -9.05 11.38 10.93
CA THR A 84 -9.99 11.42 12.07
C THR A 84 -10.79 10.13 12.23
N GLY A 85 -11.21 9.85 13.46
CA GLY A 85 -12.10 8.74 13.79
C GLY A 85 -11.60 8.01 15.03
N ASN A 86 -12.48 7.29 15.72
CA ASN A 86 -12.15 6.53 16.93
C ASN A 86 -11.31 7.35 17.95
N ASP A 87 -11.73 8.59 18.23
CA ASP A 87 -11.07 9.55 19.11
C ASP A 87 -9.67 10.04 18.68
N VAL A 88 -9.21 9.68 17.48
CA VAL A 88 -8.01 10.22 16.85
C VAL A 88 -8.38 11.46 16.01
N ASP A 89 -7.65 12.56 16.18
CA ASP A 89 -7.53 13.64 15.19
C ASP A 89 -6.05 14.05 15.12
N THR A 90 -5.41 13.83 13.97
CA THR A 90 -3.98 14.15 13.80
C THR A 90 -3.73 15.63 13.61
N GLY A 91 -4.77 16.43 13.35
CA GLY A 91 -4.63 17.75 12.76
C GLY A 91 -4.13 17.70 11.32
N TRP A 92 -4.26 18.82 10.62
CA TRP A 92 -3.71 18.97 9.27
C TRP A 92 -2.19 19.00 9.31
N THR A 93 -1.55 18.17 8.49
CA THR A 93 -0.10 18.13 8.33
C THR A 93 0.30 17.99 6.87
N SER A 94 1.57 18.23 6.56
CA SER A 94 2.16 18.02 5.24
C SER A 94 3.39 17.10 5.32
N THR A 95 4.60 17.66 5.22
CA THR A 95 5.90 16.97 5.24
C THR A 95 6.36 16.53 6.62
N THR A 96 5.56 16.82 7.65
CA THR A 96 5.81 16.39 9.02
C THR A 96 4.81 15.29 9.35
N ARG A 97 5.27 14.17 9.89
CA ARG A 97 4.36 13.12 10.34
C ARG A 97 3.52 13.62 11.51
N ALA A 98 2.21 13.39 11.44
CA ALA A 98 1.29 13.62 12.54
C ALA A 98 0.53 12.34 12.86
N GLY A 99 0.22 12.10 14.12
CA GLY A 99 -0.45 10.88 14.54
C GLY A 99 -1.10 11.00 15.91
N GLY A 100 -1.93 10.00 16.23
CA GLY A 100 -2.64 9.89 17.49
C GLY A 100 -2.79 8.45 17.93
N THR A 101 -3.11 8.26 19.21
CA THR A 101 -3.26 6.92 19.79
C THR A 101 -4.71 6.46 19.74
N TYR A 102 -4.90 5.18 19.46
CA TYR A 102 -6.19 4.49 19.46
C TYR A 102 -6.06 3.21 20.28
N THR A 103 -7.09 2.86 21.04
CA THR A 103 -7.14 1.58 21.79
C THR A 103 -7.91 0.56 20.98
N ALA A 104 -7.19 -0.26 20.20
CA ALA A 104 -7.76 -1.31 19.39
C ALA A 104 -8.19 -2.49 20.27
N SER A 105 -9.46 -2.88 20.17
CA SER A 105 -10.03 -4.01 20.91
C SER A 105 -10.23 -5.19 19.97
N GLY A 106 -9.90 -6.39 20.44
CA GLY A 106 -9.85 -7.59 19.62
C GLY A 106 -11.19 -7.98 18.99
N GLY A 107 -11.11 -8.48 17.76
CA GLY A 107 -12.24 -9.08 17.04
C GLY A 107 -12.90 -8.19 15.98
N SER A 108 -12.34 -7.02 15.66
CA SER A 108 -12.87 -6.19 14.57
C SER A 108 -11.78 -5.33 13.93
N ASP A 109 -11.90 -5.18 12.62
CA ASP A 109 -11.21 -4.12 11.88
C ASP A 109 -11.67 -2.76 12.40
N TYR A 110 -10.81 -1.76 12.28
CA TYR A 110 -11.18 -0.38 12.59
C TYR A 110 -10.87 0.55 11.45
N THR A 111 -11.69 1.59 11.33
CA THR A 111 -11.63 2.51 10.21
C THR A 111 -11.42 3.94 10.66
N PHE A 112 -10.68 4.70 9.87
CA PHE A 112 -10.58 6.15 10.00
C PHE A 112 -10.95 6.84 8.69
N THR A 113 -11.24 8.13 8.79
CA THR A 113 -11.39 9.01 7.63
C THR A 113 -10.09 9.77 7.38
N LEU A 114 -9.49 9.55 6.22
CA LEU A 114 -8.38 10.34 5.69
C LEU A 114 -8.96 11.52 4.91
N TYR A 115 -8.54 12.73 5.26
CA TYR A 115 -8.84 13.94 4.53
C TYR A 115 -7.61 14.39 3.77
N VAL A 116 -7.77 14.78 2.51
CA VAL A 116 -6.69 15.35 1.70
C VAL A 116 -7.17 16.65 1.06
N LYS A 117 -6.34 17.68 1.10
CA LYS A 117 -6.56 18.94 0.38
C LYS A 117 -5.21 19.51 -0.03
N GLY A 118 -5.22 20.54 -0.86
CA GLY A 118 -4.00 21.23 -1.25
C GLY A 118 -4.04 21.65 -2.69
N SER A 119 -2.98 22.31 -3.13
CA SER A 119 -2.77 22.68 -4.52
C SER A 119 -1.72 21.76 -5.09
N ALA A 120 -2.08 20.97 -6.11
CA ALA A 120 -1.16 20.04 -6.75
C ALA A 120 0.15 20.75 -7.18
N SER A 121 1.32 20.36 -6.63
CA SER A 121 2.62 20.86 -7.14
C SER A 121 3.39 19.85 -7.96
N ALA A 122 3.17 18.54 -7.82
CA ALA A 122 3.92 17.57 -8.63
C ALA A 122 3.14 16.29 -8.89
N ASP A 123 3.26 15.76 -10.11
CA ASP A 123 2.89 14.38 -10.37
C ASP A 123 3.81 13.47 -9.55
N GLY A 124 3.27 12.39 -8.98
CA GLY A 124 4.03 11.50 -8.11
C GLY A 124 4.04 11.86 -6.61
N SER A 125 3.25 12.83 -6.13
CA SER A 125 3.09 13.04 -4.69
C SER A 125 2.55 11.78 -4.00
N HIS A 126 3.01 11.53 -2.78
CA HIS A 126 2.65 10.35 -1.98
C HIS A 126 1.96 10.74 -0.67
N VAL A 127 0.86 10.06 -0.35
CA VAL A 127 0.27 10.07 0.99
C VAL A 127 0.48 8.71 1.61
N THR A 128 1.04 8.68 2.81
CA THR A 128 1.31 7.44 3.56
C THR A 128 0.59 7.47 4.89
N VAL A 129 -0.16 6.41 5.17
CA VAL A 129 -0.79 6.13 6.46
C VAL A 129 -0.08 4.94 7.09
N SER A 130 0.20 5.02 8.38
CA SER A 130 0.90 3.96 9.13
C SER A 130 0.15 3.65 10.42
N ASP A 131 0.08 2.37 10.74
CA ASP A 131 -0.37 1.84 12.03
C ASP A 131 0.81 1.18 12.74
N ASN A 132 1.09 1.64 13.95
CA ASN A 132 2.19 1.15 14.79
C ASN A 132 1.65 0.60 16.10
N GLU A 133 2.29 -0.43 16.63
CA GLU A 133 2.09 -0.82 18.02
C GLU A 133 2.61 0.28 18.97
N GLY A 134 1.86 0.56 20.04
CA GLY A 134 2.27 1.49 21.09
C GLY A 134 1.77 2.92 20.91
N THR A 135 2.51 3.88 21.45
CA THR A 135 2.07 5.28 21.60
C THR A 135 2.74 6.27 20.65
N SER A 136 3.64 5.81 19.79
CA SER A 136 4.42 6.66 18.89
C SER A 136 4.71 5.96 17.58
N TYR A 137 5.01 6.75 16.55
CA TYR A 137 5.52 6.22 15.30
C TYR A 137 6.93 5.67 15.53
N ASP A 138 7.14 4.44 15.07
CA ASP A 138 8.44 3.78 15.03
C ASP A 138 8.66 3.23 13.61
N PRO A 139 9.63 3.75 12.85
CA PRO A 139 9.91 3.25 11.50
C PRO A 139 10.58 1.88 11.48
N ASP A 140 11.18 1.45 12.60
CA ASP A 140 11.93 0.20 12.73
C ASP A 140 11.06 -0.93 13.33
N ALA A 141 9.97 -0.57 13.99
CA ALA A 141 8.91 -1.52 14.35
C ALA A 141 8.18 -2.04 13.11
N SER A 142 7.50 -3.18 13.22
CA SER A 142 6.59 -3.74 12.20
C SER A 142 5.39 -2.82 11.98
N ALA A 143 5.63 -1.65 11.37
CA ALA A 143 4.64 -0.67 11.03
C ALA A 143 3.90 -1.14 9.78
N ASP A 144 2.60 -1.34 9.91
CA ASP A 144 1.77 -1.64 8.75
C ASP A 144 1.44 -0.32 8.07
N CYS A 145 1.64 -0.25 6.76
CA CYS A 145 1.47 1.01 6.04
C CYS A 145 0.73 0.81 4.71
N ALA A 146 -0.04 1.83 4.38
CA ALA A 146 -0.64 2.00 3.07
C ALA A 146 -0.18 3.33 2.50
N SER A 147 0.17 3.34 1.22
CA SER A 147 0.49 4.57 0.51
C SER A 147 -0.33 4.69 -0.76
N ALA A 148 -0.62 5.92 -1.12
CA ALA A 148 -1.27 6.24 -2.37
C ALA A 148 -0.52 7.35 -3.10
N THR A 149 -0.41 7.19 -4.41
CA THR A 149 0.39 8.04 -5.28
C THR A 149 -0.50 8.77 -6.25
N ARG A 150 -0.21 10.06 -6.50
CA ARG A 150 -0.90 10.79 -7.55
C ARG A 150 -0.53 10.22 -8.93
N PRO A 151 -1.50 9.92 -9.80
CA PRO A 151 -1.21 9.46 -11.16
C PRO A 151 -0.30 10.46 -11.88
N VAL A 152 0.69 9.95 -12.62
CA VAL A 152 1.56 10.80 -13.45
C VAL A 152 0.83 11.10 -14.75
N ASN A 153 0.73 12.39 -15.12
CA ASN A 153 0.22 12.77 -16.42
C ASN A 153 1.29 12.47 -17.46
N ILE A 154 1.22 11.29 -18.08
CA ILE A 154 2.02 11.02 -19.29
C ILE A 154 1.46 11.93 -20.38
N PRO A 155 2.26 12.84 -20.97
CA PRO A 155 1.79 13.70 -22.05
C PRO A 155 1.21 12.84 -23.16
N GLU A 156 -0.01 13.12 -23.59
CA GLU A 156 -0.69 12.36 -24.66
C GLU A 156 0.15 12.31 -25.94
N PHE A 157 0.98 13.34 -26.16
CA PHE A 157 1.94 13.39 -27.26
C PHE A 157 2.96 12.25 -27.22
N ALA A 158 3.47 11.84 -26.06
CA ALA A 158 4.43 10.74 -25.97
C ALA A 158 3.79 9.38 -26.35
N THR A 159 2.55 9.17 -25.90
CA THR A 159 1.78 7.94 -26.17
C THR A 159 1.45 7.78 -27.65
N ILE A 160 1.19 8.88 -28.37
CA ILE A 160 0.88 8.86 -29.80
C ILE A 160 2.14 8.94 -30.67
N ALA A 161 3.15 9.72 -30.26
CA ALA A 161 4.34 9.96 -31.06
C ALA A 161 5.31 8.77 -31.09
N LEU A 162 5.42 7.99 -30.01
CA LEU A 162 6.34 6.84 -29.96
C LEU A 162 6.01 5.75 -31.01
N PRO A 163 4.75 5.28 -31.14
CA PRO A 163 4.39 4.35 -32.21
C PRO A 163 4.58 4.93 -33.62
N LEU A 164 4.27 6.22 -33.80
CA LEU A 164 4.39 6.88 -35.10
C LEU A 164 5.86 7.05 -35.52
N ALA A 165 6.70 7.53 -34.61
CA ALA A 165 8.14 7.68 -34.84
C ALA A 165 8.82 6.33 -35.08
N ALA A 166 8.41 5.28 -34.36
CA ALA A 166 8.88 3.92 -34.61
C ALA A 166 8.50 3.43 -36.02
N THR A 167 7.26 3.69 -36.45
CA THR A 167 6.78 3.28 -37.78
C THR A 167 7.53 4.01 -38.90
N ILE A 168 7.71 5.34 -38.76
CA ILE A 168 8.47 6.15 -39.73
C ILE A 168 9.94 5.72 -39.75
N GLY A 169 10.56 5.52 -38.58
CA GLY A 169 11.94 5.06 -38.46
C GLY A 169 12.16 3.69 -39.11
N LEU A 170 11.20 2.77 -38.93
CA LEU A 170 11.26 1.43 -39.54
C LEU A 170 11.14 1.51 -41.07
N PHE A 171 10.26 2.39 -41.59
CA PHE A 171 10.11 2.61 -43.03
C PHE A 171 11.38 3.17 -43.67
N ILE A 172 11.98 4.20 -43.05
CA ILE A 172 13.25 4.79 -43.49
C ILE A 172 14.38 3.75 -43.43
N TYR A 173 14.44 2.96 -42.36
CA TYR A 173 15.44 1.91 -42.19
C TYR A 173 15.35 0.86 -43.31
N PHE A 174 14.15 0.32 -43.59
CA PHE A 174 13.98 -0.67 -44.65
C PHE A 174 14.24 -0.11 -46.05
N ASP A 175 13.82 1.12 -46.34
CA ASP A 175 14.12 1.77 -47.63
C ASP A 175 15.63 2.00 -47.80
N SER A 176 16.32 2.44 -46.75
CA SER A 176 17.78 2.63 -46.76
C SER A 176 18.54 1.31 -46.90
N ARG A 177 18.01 0.21 -46.35
CA ARG A 177 18.61 -1.11 -46.44
C ARG A 177 18.43 -1.71 -47.83
N ARG A 178 17.23 -1.60 -48.41
CA ARG A 178 16.95 -2.07 -49.77
C ARG A 178 17.83 -1.38 -50.80
N LYS A 179 18.02 -0.05 -50.68
CA LYS A 179 18.91 0.72 -51.57
C LYS A 179 20.38 0.29 -51.50
N ARG A 180 20.85 -0.24 -50.36
CA ARG A 180 22.21 -0.75 -50.20
C ARG A 180 22.39 -2.20 -50.67
N GLU A 181 21.31 -2.95 -50.83
CA GLU A 181 21.32 -4.31 -51.38
C GLU A 181 21.18 -4.32 -52.91
N GLU A 182 20.79 -3.19 -53.52
CA GLU A 182 20.69 -2.97 -54.97
C GLU A 182 21.94 -2.29 -55.59
N GLU A 183 22.94 -1.93 -54.78
CA GLU A 183 24.30 -1.49 -55.19
C GLU A 183 25.31 -2.64 -55.10
#